data_AF-A0ABC9FI21-F1
#
_entry.id   AF-A0ABC9FI21-F1
#
_cell.length_a   1.000
_cell.length_b   1.000
_cell.length_c   1.000
_cell.angle_alpha   90.00
_cell.angle_beta   90.00
_cell.angle_gamma   90.00
#
_symmetry.space_group_name_H-M   'P 1'
#
loop_
_entity.id
_entity.type
_entity.pdbx_description
1 polymer ?
#
loop_
_entity_poly.entity_id
_entity_poly.type
_entity_poly.pdbx_seq_one_letter_code
_entity_poly.pdbx_strand_id
1 'polypeptide(L)'
;MRLLRVATCNLNQWAMDFDTNLRNVKESIARAKAAGAAIRVGPELELTGYGCEDHFLEQDTTAHASLAAETCEELFTANAPRIDLALNGVEVFMNASGSHHQLRKLNLRIDSIRNATQTCGGVYMYANQQGCDGGRLYYDGCCCIAVNGDLVAQGSQFSLKDVEVMDALVDLDAVSSYRASVSSFREQASHRTNVPFVKVPYKLCQSFRNGMVPTSPVQVMYHCPEEEIAFGPSCWLWDYLRRSQAAGFLLPLSGGADSSSVAAIVGCMCQLVIKDIEKGDEQVKADALRIGQYKDGEIPTDSRELAKRLFYTVYMGTENSSEDTRSRAKRLAEEIGSFHLNVPIDSVVSVFLSLFETLTGKRPRYKVDGGSNAENLGLQNIQARIRMVLAFMMASLMPWVHNKSGFYLVLGSSNVDEGLRGYLTKYDCSSADINPIGSVSKQDLRAFLRWAAIHLKYSSLAEVESAPPTAELEPIRANYNQLDEVDMGMTYEELSVYGRLRKIFRCGPVSMFQNLCHSWCGRLSPSEVADKVKHFFKYYAINRHKMTVLTPSYHAESYSPEDNRFDLRQFLYNTRWPYQFRKINELVQEMGKDSKWDTPAEEQLAAQTSAQGSGMGVVAAGSANPSAGF
;
A
#
# COMPACT_ATOMS: atom_id res chain seq x y z
N MET A 1 -19.84 14.91 -38.01
CA MET A 1 -19.59 14.72 -36.57
C MET A 1 -20.07 13.34 -36.16
N ARG A 2 -19.12 12.41 -36.04
CA ARG A 2 -19.32 11.04 -35.54
C ARG A 2 -19.21 11.06 -34.02
N LEU A 3 -20.32 11.42 -33.36
CA LEU A 3 -20.40 11.47 -31.91
C LEU A 3 -20.72 10.09 -31.32
N LEU A 4 -19.89 9.68 -30.36
CA LEU A 4 -20.00 8.41 -29.66
C LEU A 4 -20.02 8.69 -28.15
N ARG A 5 -21.00 8.16 -27.42
CA ARG A 5 -20.93 8.17 -25.95
C ARG A 5 -20.38 6.83 -25.48
N VAL A 6 -19.36 6.88 -24.65
CA VAL A 6 -18.69 5.71 -24.08
C VAL A 6 -18.69 5.78 -22.56
N ALA A 7 -18.66 4.62 -21.90
CA ALA A 7 -18.59 4.52 -20.45
C ALA A 7 -17.50 3.54 -20.00
N THR A 8 -16.87 3.85 -18.87
CA THR A 8 -15.94 2.99 -18.14
C THR A 8 -16.37 2.93 -16.68
N CYS A 9 -15.82 2.00 -15.89
CA CYS A 9 -16.20 1.87 -14.49
C CYS A 9 -15.10 1.32 -13.59
N ASN A 10 -15.25 1.64 -12.31
CA ASN A 10 -14.61 0.96 -11.19
C ASN A 10 -15.62 0.01 -10.55
N LEU A 11 -15.26 -1.27 -10.35
CA LEU A 11 -16.10 -2.24 -9.66
C LEU A 11 -15.38 -2.84 -8.46
N ASN A 12 -16.07 -2.91 -7.32
CA ASN A 12 -15.58 -3.59 -6.13
C ASN A 12 -15.94 -5.07 -6.10
N GLN A 13 -15.29 -5.83 -6.97
CA GLN A 13 -15.50 -7.26 -7.08
C GLN A 13 -14.84 -8.02 -5.92
N TRP A 14 -15.34 -9.22 -5.69
CA TRP A 14 -14.83 -10.15 -4.68
C TRP A 14 -14.54 -11.49 -5.36
N ALA A 15 -13.34 -12.02 -5.15
CA ALA A 15 -12.93 -13.30 -5.71
C ALA A 15 -13.97 -14.38 -5.38
N MET A 16 -14.45 -15.07 -6.41
CA MET A 16 -15.44 -16.15 -6.36
C MET A 16 -16.88 -15.75 -5.95
N ASP A 17 -17.17 -14.49 -5.65
CA ASP A 17 -18.56 -14.03 -5.39
C ASP A 17 -19.28 -13.67 -6.70
N PHE A 18 -19.62 -14.69 -7.49
CA PHE A 18 -20.27 -14.52 -8.79
C PHE A 18 -21.58 -13.74 -8.72
N ASP A 19 -22.36 -13.86 -7.65
CA ASP A 19 -23.66 -13.21 -7.51
C ASP A 19 -23.52 -11.70 -7.29
N THR A 20 -22.65 -11.29 -6.37
CA THR A 20 -22.35 -9.87 -6.16
C THR A 20 -21.64 -9.29 -7.37
N ASN A 21 -20.67 -10.02 -7.94
CA ASN A 21 -19.94 -9.57 -9.12
C ASN A 21 -20.88 -9.33 -10.32
N LEU A 22 -21.80 -10.27 -10.57
CA LEU A 22 -22.82 -10.15 -11.62
C LEU A 22 -23.77 -8.98 -11.36
N ARG A 23 -24.17 -8.74 -10.10
CA ARG A 23 -25.01 -7.61 -9.71
C ARG A 23 -24.32 -6.28 -10.01
N ASN A 24 -23.06 -6.13 -9.61
CA ASN A 24 -22.23 -4.95 -9.87
C ASN A 24 -22.07 -4.70 -11.37
N VAL A 25 -21.81 -5.75 -12.15
CA VAL A 25 -21.72 -5.66 -13.63
C VAL A 25 -23.06 -5.19 -14.22
N LYS A 26 -24.18 -5.82 -13.85
CA LYS A 26 -25.52 -5.43 -14.33
C LYS A 26 -25.85 -3.98 -13.98
N GLU A 27 -25.53 -3.54 -12.78
CA GLU A 27 -25.77 -2.17 -12.35
C GLU A 27 -24.92 -1.17 -13.14
N SER A 28 -23.64 -1.47 -13.36
CA SER A 28 -22.78 -0.60 -14.18
C SER A 28 -23.29 -0.48 -15.63
N ILE A 29 -23.80 -1.58 -16.20
CA ILE A 29 -24.44 -1.59 -17.53
C ILE A 29 -25.72 -0.75 -17.53
N ALA A 30 -26.55 -0.85 -16.48
CA ALA A 30 -27.77 -0.07 -16.35
C ALA A 30 -27.47 1.44 -16.28
N ARG A 31 -26.47 1.84 -15.47
CA ARG A 31 -26.01 3.24 -15.36
C ARG A 31 -25.43 3.74 -16.69
N ALA A 32 -24.60 2.94 -17.37
CA ALA A 32 -24.07 3.29 -18.70
C ALA A 32 -25.17 3.46 -19.76
N LYS A 33 -26.19 2.59 -19.76
CA LYS A 33 -27.36 2.72 -20.63
C LYS A 33 -28.18 3.97 -20.32
N ALA A 34 -28.36 4.31 -19.04
CA ALA A 34 -29.06 5.52 -18.62
C ALA A 34 -28.34 6.80 -19.07
N ALA A 35 -27.00 6.80 -19.07
CA ALA A 35 -26.18 7.85 -19.66
C ALA A 35 -26.26 7.89 -21.21
N GLY A 36 -26.74 6.82 -21.86
CA GLY A 36 -26.81 6.70 -23.32
C GLY A 36 -25.51 6.23 -23.96
N ALA A 37 -24.62 5.57 -23.21
CA ALA A 37 -23.39 5.01 -23.72
C ALA A 37 -23.66 3.83 -24.67
N ALA A 38 -22.94 3.81 -25.80
CA ALA A 38 -22.99 2.70 -26.77
C ALA A 38 -21.97 1.61 -26.47
N ILE A 39 -20.92 1.93 -25.72
CA ILE A 39 -19.86 1.02 -25.30
C ILE A 39 -19.66 1.20 -23.79
N ARG A 40 -19.58 0.09 -23.05
CA ARG A 40 -19.13 0.04 -21.66
C ARG A 40 -17.93 -0.91 -21.57
N VAL A 41 -16.83 -0.47 -20.97
CA VAL A 41 -15.72 -1.35 -20.58
C VAL A 41 -15.78 -1.61 -19.07
N GLY A 42 -15.50 -2.86 -18.68
CA GLY A 42 -15.43 -3.31 -17.30
C GLY A 42 -14.00 -3.74 -16.90
N PRO A 43 -13.72 -3.95 -15.60
CA PRO A 43 -12.42 -4.42 -15.14
C PRO A 43 -12.04 -5.79 -15.68
N GLU A 44 -10.74 -6.11 -15.56
CA GLU A 44 -10.24 -7.44 -15.91
C GLU A 44 -10.85 -8.50 -15.01
N LEU A 45 -11.27 -9.63 -15.61
CA LEU A 45 -11.84 -10.78 -14.89
C LEU A 45 -13.01 -10.38 -13.96
N GLU A 46 -13.79 -9.36 -14.33
CA GLU A 46 -14.82 -8.77 -13.48
C GLU A 46 -15.92 -9.74 -13.01
N LEU A 47 -16.14 -10.86 -13.69
CA LEU A 47 -17.15 -11.84 -13.29
C LEU A 47 -16.67 -12.73 -12.12
N THR A 48 -15.40 -13.13 -12.15
CA THR A 48 -14.79 -13.97 -11.10
C THR A 48 -14.21 -13.12 -9.97
N GLY A 49 -13.80 -11.88 -10.27
CA GLY A 49 -12.81 -11.14 -9.50
C GLY A 49 -11.40 -11.52 -9.95
N TYR A 50 -10.47 -10.56 -9.90
CA TYR A 50 -9.09 -10.78 -10.38
C TYR A 50 -8.32 -11.74 -9.47
N GLY A 51 -8.38 -11.55 -8.15
CA GLY A 51 -7.60 -12.28 -7.15
C GLY A 51 -8.08 -13.70 -6.84
N CYS A 52 -8.54 -14.48 -7.83
CA CYS A 52 -8.95 -15.86 -7.60
C CYS A 52 -7.77 -16.83 -7.43
N GLU A 53 -6.55 -16.43 -7.82
CA GLU A 53 -5.32 -17.21 -7.62
C GLU A 53 -5.49 -18.66 -8.16
N ASP A 54 -5.17 -19.68 -7.36
CA ASP A 54 -5.25 -21.09 -7.76
C ASP A 54 -6.68 -21.56 -8.08
N HIS A 55 -7.74 -20.81 -7.71
CA HIS A 55 -9.13 -21.17 -8.08
C HIS A 55 -9.37 -21.10 -9.60
N PHE A 56 -8.49 -20.45 -10.38
CA PHE A 56 -8.54 -20.55 -11.85
C PHE A 56 -8.20 -21.95 -12.38
N LEU A 57 -7.61 -22.82 -11.56
CA LEU A 57 -7.37 -24.23 -11.90
C LEU A 57 -8.62 -25.10 -11.73
N GLU A 58 -9.67 -24.58 -11.09
CA GLU A 58 -10.96 -25.25 -10.94
C GLU A 58 -11.77 -25.15 -12.23
N GLN A 59 -12.28 -26.28 -12.71
CA GLN A 59 -13.03 -26.33 -13.98
C GLN A 59 -14.25 -25.41 -13.96
N ASP A 60 -14.92 -25.28 -12.81
CA ASP A 60 -16.09 -24.44 -12.64
C ASP A 60 -15.76 -22.96 -12.90
N THR A 61 -14.64 -22.45 -12.37
CA THR A 61 -14.16 -21.07 -12.64
C THR A 61 -13.88 -20.85 -14.13
N THR A 62 -13.24 -21.83 -14.80
CA THR A 62 -12.93 -21.74 -16.23
C THR A 62 -14.17 -21.84 -17.13
N ALA A 63 -15.21 -22.57 -16.73
CA ALA A 63 -16.47 -22.66 -17.46
C ALA A 63 -17.29 -21.36 -17.39
N HIS A 64 -17.06 -20.55 -16.35
CA HIS A 64 -17.76 -19.29 -16.11
C HIS A 64 -16.98 -18.04 -16.56
N ALA A 65 -15.72 -18.19 -17.01
CA ALA A 65 -14.87 -17.09 -17.44
C ALA A 65 -14.40 -17.24 -18.90
N SER A 66 -14.61 -16.21 -19.71
CA SER A 66 -14.01 -16.06 -21.05
C SER A 66 -13.89 -14.57 -21.38
N LEU A 67 -12.71 -14.08 -21.76
CA LEU A 67 -12.47 -12.66 -22.07
C LEU A 67 -11.37 -12.47 -23.13
N ALA A 68 -11.51 -11.43 -23.98
CA ALA A 68 -10.41 -10.82 -24.74
C ALA A 68 -10.76 -9.41 -25.29
N ALA A 69 -9.94 -8.41 -24.92
CA ALA A 69 -9.52 -7.18 -25.62
C ALA A 69 -8.55 -6.41 -24.67
N GLU A 70 -7.53 -5.71 -25.20
CA GLU A 70 -6.28 -5.27 -24.51
C GLU A 70 -6.32 -5.30 -22.97
N THR A 71 -5.63 -6.27 -22.36
CA THR A 71 -5.76 -6.56 -20.92
C THR A 71 -4.59 -6.00 -20.13
N CYS A 72 -4.91 -5.17 -19.13
CA CYS A 72 -4.02 -4.65 -18.09
C CYS A 72 -2.58 -4.33 -18.56
N GLU A 73 -1.64 -5.26 -18.35
CA GLU A 73 -0.20 -5.09 -18.59
C GLU A 73 0.15 -4.83 -20.06
N GLU A 74 -0.71 -5.22 -21.01
CA GLU A 74 -0.46 -5.03 -22.45
C GLU A 74 -0.22 -3.55 -22.80
N LEU A 75 -0.83 -2.62 -22.06
CA LEU A 75 -0.60 -1.17 -22.16
C LEU A 75 0.89 -0.78 -22.04
N PHE A 76 1.62 -1.45 -21.15
CA PHE A 76 3.00 -1.11 -20.77
C PHE A 76 4.05 -1.89 -21.57
N THR A 77 3.63 -2.75 -22.50
CA THR A 77 4.56 -3.54 -23.32
C THR A 77 5.19 -2.69 -24.43
N ALA A 78 6.44 -3.00 -24.79
CA ALA A 78 7.18 -2.24 -25.80
C ALA A 78 6.53 -2.30 -27.20
N ASN A 79 5.87 -3.42 -27.52
CA ASN A 79 5.08 -3.59 -28.74
C ASN A 79 3.61 -3.81 -28.38
N ALA A 80 2.99 -2.79 -27.79
CA ALA A 80 1.61 -2.88 -27.33
C ALA A 80 0.61 -3.12 -28.48
N PRO A 81 -0.39 -4.01 -28.30
CA PRO A 81 -1.36 -4.36 -29.35
C PRO A 81 -2.05 -3.15 -29.97
N ARG A 82 -2.34 -2.10 -29.19
CA ARG A 82 -2.90 -0.84 -29.70
C ARG A 82 -2.15 -0.25 -30.89
N ILE A 83 -0.84 -0.44 -31.02
CA ILE A 83 -0.03 0.20 -32.06
C ILE A 83 -0.49 -0.32 -33.43
N ASP A 84 -0.46 -1.63 -33.62
CA ASP A 84 -0.92 -2.26 -34.86
C ASP A 84 -2.42 -2.03 -35.10
N LEU A 85 -3.23 -2.05 -34.03
CA LEU A 85 -4.66 -1.75 -34.12
C LEU A 85 -4.92 -0.32 -34.60
N ALA A 86 -4.19 0.67 -34.06
CA ALA A 86 -4.29 2.07 -34.45
C ALA A 86 -3.92 2.27 -35.92
N LEU A 87 -2.79 1.67 -36.35
CA LEU A 87 -2.35 1.71 -37.74
C LEU A 87 -3.39 1.08 -38.68
N ASN A 88 -4.13 0.07 -38.21
CA ASN A 88 -5.26 -0.54 -38.93
C ASN A 88 -6.57 0.25 -38.86
N GLY A 89 -6.57 1.43 -38.24
CA GLY A 89 -7.70 2.35 -38.21
C GLY A 89 -8.64 2.17 -37.02
N VAL A 90 -8.28 1.39 -36.00
CA VAL A 90 -9.06 1.33 -34.75
C VAL A 90 -9.00 2.69 -34.05
N GLU A 91 -10.15 3.29 -33.74
CA GLU A 91 -10.25 4.63 -33.14
C GLU A 91 -10.56 4.63 -31.64
N VAL A 92 -11.09 3.51 -31.12
CA VAL A 92 -11.49 3.34 -29.72
C VAL A 92 -10.81 2.10 -29.17
N PHE A 93 -10.05 2.26 -28.09
CA PHE A 93 -9.34 1.22 -27.37
C PHE A 93 -10.00 1.00 -26.01
N MET A 94 -10.12 -0.25 -25.60
CA MET A 94 -10.69 -0.65 -24.31
C MET A 94 -9.62 -1.42 -23.55
N ASN A 95 -9.32 -0.97 -22.34
CA ASN A 95 -8.41 -1.64 -21.42
C ASN A 95 -9.16 -2.01 -20.14
N ALA A 96 -9.26 -3.32 -19.90
CA ALA A 96 -9.77 -3.90 -18.68
C ALA A 96 -8.57 -4.24 -17.78
N SER A 97 -8.56 -3.74 -16.54
CA SER A 97 -7.44 -3.91 -15.61
C SER A 97 -7.83 -4.47 -14.25
N GLY A 98 -6.90 -5.20 -13.63
CA GLY A 98 -6.83 -5.51 -12.21
C GLY A 98 -5.57 -4.90 -11.58
N SER A 99 -5.39 -3.58 -11.69
CA SER A 99 -4.19 -2.89 -11.23
C SER A 99 -4.34 -2.44 -9.77
N HIS A 100 -3.58 -3.08 -8.88
CA HIS A 100 -3.57 -2.76 -7.45
C HIS A 100 -2.87 -1.43 -7.12
N HIS A 101 -3.17 -0.85 -5.96
CA HIS A 101 -2.51 0.33 -5.42
C HIS A 101 -1.02 0.06 -5.18
N GLN A 102 -0.22 1.03 -5.56
CA GLN A 102 1.15 1.17 -5.08
C GLN A 102 1.34 2.67 -4.84
N LEU A 103 1.92 3.01 -3.69
CA LEU A 103 2.09 4.39 -3.26
C LEU A 103 2.82 5.18 -4.36
N ARG A 104 2.25 6.33 -4.78
CA ARG A 104 2.81 7.22 -5.82
C ARG A 104 2.86 6.62 -7.25
N LYS A 105 2.11 5.54 -7.54
CA LYS A 105 2.13 4.91 -8.88
C LYS A 105 1.13 5.52 -9.88
N LEU A 106 0.10 6.23 -9.43
CA LEU A 106 -1.02 6.61 -10.31
C LEU A 106 -0.59 7.45 -11.52
N ASN A 107 0.34 8.38 -11.34
CA ASN A 107 0.87 9.22 -12.41
C ASN A 107 1.43 8.39 -13.57
N LEU A 108 2.14 7.30 -13.31
CA LEU A 108 2.67 6.41 -14.33
C LEU A 108 1.57 5.81 -15.21
N ARG A 109 0.46 5.40 -14.58
CA ARG A 109 -0.69 4.84 -15.27
C ARG A 109 -1.35 5.90 -16.16
N ILE A 110 -1.64 7.08 -15.60
CA ILE A 110 -2.27 8.18 -16.34
C ILE A 110 -1.38 8.66 -17.48
N ASP A 111 -0.09 8.87 -17.25
CA ASP A 111 0.86 9.31 -18.27
C ASP A 111 0.98 8.27 -19.40
N SER A 112 0.95 6.97 -19.07
CA SER A 112 0.95 5.90 -20.07
C SER A 112 -0.32 5.92 -20.94
N ILE A 113 -1.50 6.13 -20.34
CA ILE A 113 -2.79 6.24 -21.05
C ILE A 113 -2.82 7.49 -21.94
N ARG A 114 -2.35 8.63 -21.42
CA ARG A 114 -2.25 9.88 -22.19
C ARG A 114 -1.28 9.72 -23.35
N ASN A 115 -0.08 9.20 -23.10
CA ASN A 115 0.92 8.99 -24.14
C ASN A 115 0.45 7.98 -25.21
N ALA A 116 -0.28 6.94 -24.82
CA ALA A 116 -0.87 5.98 -25.76
C ALA A 116 -1.80 6.65 -26.78
N THR A 117 -2.64 7.59 -26.33
CA THR A 117 -3.54 8.34 -27.23
C THR A 117 -2.86 9.53 -27.91
N GLN A 118 -1.82 10.11 -27.30
CA GLN A 118 -1.04 11.18 -27.90
C GLN A 118 -0.19 10.69 -29.08
N THR A 119 0.38 9.48 -28.99
CA THR A 119 1.23 8.90 -30.03
C THR A 119 0.42 8.34 -31.20
N CYS A 120 -0.66 7.61 -30.91
CA CYS A 120 -1.45 6.92 -31.93
C CYS A 120 -2.70 7.71 -32.38
N GLY A 121 -3.13 8.72 -31.63
CA GLY A 121 -4.50 9.24 -31.71
C GLY A 121 -5.54 8.20 -31.27
N GLY A 122 -6.73 8.64 -30.90
CA GLY A 122 -7.85 7.78 -30.54
C GLY A 122 -8.40 8.03 -29.15
N VAL A 123 -9.44 7.26 -28.83
CA VAL A 123 -10.12 7.23 -27.53
C VAL A 123 -9.64 6.01 -26.77
N TYR A 124 -9.16 6.18 -25.54
CA TYR A 124 -8.72 5.09 -24.67
C TYR A 124 -9.60 5.03 -23.44
N MET A 125 -10.33 3.93 -23.29
CA MET A 125 -11.23 3.66 -22.19
C MET A 125 -10.54 2.69 -21.22
N TYR A 126 -10.26 3.15 -20.00
CA TYR A 126 -9.60 2.36 -18.97
C TYR A 126 -10.58 2.05 -17.84
N ALA A 127 -10.83 0.78 -17.56
CA ALA A 127 -11.58 0.31 -16.39
C ALA A 127 -10.66 -0.47 -15.46
N ASN A 128 -10.89 -0.37 -14.16
CA ASN A 128 -10.08 -1.05 -13.17
C ASN A 128 -10.93 -1.58 -12.03
N GLN A 129 -10.47 -2.65 -11.39
CA GLN A 129 -11.05 -3.10 -10.14
C GLN A 129 -10.82 -2.05 -9.05
N GLN A 130 -11.70 -2.01 -8.05
CA GLN A 130 -11.60 -1.15 -6.88
C GLN A 130 -11.77 -1.99 -5.61
N GLY A 131 -11.16 -1.63 -4.49
CA GLY A 131 -11.41 -2.32 -3.22
C GLY A 131 -10.51 -3.53 -2.95
N CYS A 132 -10.85 -4.30 -1.92
CA CYS A 132 -10.11 -5.49 -1.48
C CYS A 132 -10.83 -6.79 -1.86
N ASP A 133 -10.34 -7.53 -2.85
CA ASP A 133 -11.03 -8.69 -3.41
C ASP A 133 -10.76 -10.04 -2.73
N GLY A 134 -10.22 -10.00 -1.51
CA GLY A 134 -9.96 -11.21 -0.70
C GLY A 134 -8.52 -11.35 -0.21
N GLY A 135 -7.63 -10.44 -0.61
CA GLY A 135 -6.21 -10.50 -0.28
C GLY A 135 -5.64 -9.26 0.41
N ARG A 136 -4.31 -9.17 0.32
CA ARG A 136 -3.53 -8.04 0.85
C ARG A 136 -3.47 -6.83 -0.08
N LEU A 137 -3.93 -7.01 -1.32
CA LEU A 137 -3.96 -5.97 -2.34
C LEU A 137 -5.25 -5.17 -2.21
N TYR A 138 -5.13 -3.86 -2.41
CA TYR A 138 -6.25 -2.98 -2.65
C TYR A 138 -6.17 -2.52 -4.09
N TYR A 139 -7.23 -2.69 -4.86
CA TYR A 139 -7.33 -2.19 -6.23
C TYR A 139 -7.80 -0.74 -6.19
N ASP A 140 -7.06 0.16 -6.82
CA ASP A 140 -7.23 1.60 -6.64
C ASP A 140 -8.09 2.26 -7.72
N GLY A 141 -8.89 1.48 -8.45
CA GLY A 141 -9.85 2.01 -9.41
C GLY A 141 -9.20 2.99 -10.39
N CYS A 142 -9.64 4.25 -10.31
CA CYS A 142 -9.23 5.33 -11.20
C CYS A 142 -9.50 5.00 -12.68
N CYS A 143 -10.66 4.42 -12.98
CA CYS A 143 -11.16 4.31 -14.34
C CYS A 143 -11.16 5.68 -15.04
N CYS A 144 -10.80 5.73 -16.32
CA CYS A 144 -10.72 7.00 -17.02
C CYS A 144 -10.94 6.88 -18.53
N ILE A 145 -11.22 8.01 -19.17
CA ILE A 145 -11.36 8.10 -20.63
C ILE A 145 -10.39 9.18 -21.12
N ALA A 146 -9.51 8.82 -22.05
CA ALA A 146 -8.59 9.76 -22.70
C ALA A 146 -8.88 9.88 -24.20
N VAL A 147 -8.66 11.05 -24.78
CA VAL A 147 -8.84 11.35 -26.21
C VAL A 147 -7.64 12.16 -26.69
N ASN A 148 -6.87 11.61 -27.64
CA ASN A 148 -5.73 12.29 -28.27
C ASN A 148 -4.72 12.96 -27.29
N GLY A 149 -4.49 12.37 -26.11
CA GLY A 149 -3.58 12.89 -25.08
C GLY A 149 -4.25 13.62 -23.91
N ASP A 150 -5.53 13.97 -24.06
CA ASP A 150 -6.30 14.67 -23.03
C ASP A 150 -7.19 13.70 -22.25
N LEU A 151 -7.20 13.81 -20.91
CA LEU A 151 -8.15 13.09 -20.06
C LEU A 151 -9.49 13.85 -20.10
N VAL A 152 -10.60 13.15 -20.34
CA VAL A 152 -11.95 13.75 -20.40
C VAL A 152 -12.88 13.26 -19.30
N ALA A 153 -12.54 12.16 -18.65
CA ALA A 153 -13.23 11.64 -17.47
C ALA A 153 -12.26 10.85 -16.59
N GLN A 154 -12.39 10.97 -15.28
CA GLN A 154 -11.58 10.26 -14.27
C GLN A 154 -12.48 9.87 -13.09
N GLY A 155 -12.47 8.60 -12.71
CA GLY A 155 -13.12 8.07 -11.51
C GLY A 155 -12.25 8.20 -10.27
N SER A 156 -12.78 7.79 -9.13
CA SER A 156 -12.11 7.86 -7.84
C SER A 156 -10.93 6.88 -7.77
N GLN A 157 -9.85 7.25 -7.06
CA GLN A 157 -8.77 6.31 -6.71
C GLN A 157 -9.14 5.46 -5.48
N PHE A 158 -9.80 6.06 -4.50
CA PHE A 158 -10.24 5.41 -3.27
C PHE A 158 -11.71 5.71 -3.03
N SER A 159 -12.53 4.69 -2.87
CA SER A 159 -13.98 4.85 -2.62
C SER A 159 -14.55 3.60 -1.97
N LEU A 160 -15.57 3.80 -1.13
CA LEU A 160 -16.33 2.71 -0.51
C LEU A 160 -17.45 2.17 -1.42
N LYS A 161 -17.66 2.79 -2.59
CA LYS A 161 -18.70 2.40 -3.54
C LYS A 161 -18.36 1.08 -4.21
N ASP A 162 -19.34 0.20 -4.31
CA ASP A 162 -19.19 -1.05 -5.05
C ASP A 162 -19.24 -0.83 -6.58
N VAL A 163 -19.93 0.23 -7.05
CA VAL A 163 -20.06 0.57 -8.48
C VAL A 163 -19.90 2.07 -8.72
N GLU A 164 -18.89 2.45 -9.50
CA GLU A 164 -18.69 3.80 -10.02
C GLU A 164 -18.57 3.76 -11.55
N VAL A 165 -19.31 4.62 -12.26
CA VAL A 165 -19.33 4.66 -13.73
C VAL A 165 -18.99 6.08 -14.18
N MET A 166 -18.04 6.19 -15.10
CA MET A 166 -17.65 7.43 -15.75
C MET A 166 -18.01 7.35 -17.23
N ASP A 167 -18.60 8.41 -17.80
CA ASP A 167 -18.95 8.46 -19.21
C ASP A 167 -18.46 9.74 -19.88
N ALA A 168 -18.27 9.68 -21.20
CA ALA A 168 -17.89 10.83 -22.01
C ALA A 168 -18.53 10.76 -23.40
N LEU A 169 -18.92 11.92 -23.94
CA LEU A 169 -19.29 12.07 -25.34
C LEU A 169 -18.05 12.48 -26.13
N VAL A 170 -17.59 11.62 -27.04
CA VAL A 170 -16.37 11.82 -27.83
C VAL A 170 -16.68 12.03 -29.30
N ASP A 171 -15.85 12.81 -30.00
CA ASP A 171 -15.95 13.04 -31.44
C ASP A 171 -14.88 12.25 -32.20
N LEU A 172 -15.30 11.22 -32.94
CA LEU A 172 -14.37 10.39 -33.72
C LEU A 172 -13.84 11.13 -34.96
N ASP A 173 -14.51 12.19 -35.43
CA ASP A 173 -13.98 13.02 -36.51
C ASP A 173 -12.75 13.81 -36.04
N ALA A 174 -12.68 14.18 -34.75
CA ALA A 174 -11.50 14.79 -34.15
C ALA A 174 -10.31 13.80 -34.08
N VAL A 175 -10.56 12.51 -33.79
CA VAL A 175 -9.54 11.45 -33.86
C VAL A 175 -8.99 11.29 -35.29
N SER A 176 -9.89 11.17 -36.25
CA SER A 176 -9.53 11.09 -37.67
C SER A 176 -8.70 12.31 -38.12
N SER A 177 -9.12 13.51 -37.72
CA SER A 177 -8.40 14.76 -38.00
C SER A 177 -7.02 14.81 -37.33
N TYR A 178 -6.91 14.36 -36.09
CA TYR A 178 -5.63 14.27 -35.37
C TYR A 178 -4.65 13.32 -36.08
N ARG A 179 -5.09 12.11 -36.43
CA ARG A 179 -4.24 11.17 -37.20
C ARG A 179 -3.86 11.71 -38.58
N ALA A 180 -4.78 12.42 -39.23
CA ALA A 180 -4.53 13.08 -40.51
C ALA A 180 -3.57 14.28 -40.43
N SER A 181 -3.31 14.84 -39.24
CA SER A 181 -2.28 15.87 -39.06
C SER A 181 -0.87 15.29 -38.86
N VAL A 182 -0.77 14.01 -38.44
CA VAL A 182 0.50 13.33 -38.15
C VAL A 182 1.01 12.53 -39.36
N SER A 183 1.97 13.09 -40.11
CA SER A 183 2.48 12.48 -41.35
C SER A 183 3.19 11.13 -41.13
N SER A 184 3.97 10.99 -40.06
CA SER A 184 4.67 9.75 -39.74
C SER A 184 3.72 8.59 -39.42
N PHE A 185 2.59 8.87 -38.77
CA PHE A 185 1.56 7.87 -38.49
C PHE A 185 0.95 7.32 -39.79
N ARG A 186 0.64 8.21 -40.75
CA ARG A 186 0.09 7.80 -42.05
C ARG A 186 1.07 6.94 -42.85
N GLU A 187 2.35 7.29 -42.83
CA GLU A 187 3.40 6.51 -43.49
C GLU A 187 3.44 5.08 -42.92
N GLN A 188 3.52 4.94 -41.60
CA GLN A 188 3.51 3.63 -40.94
C GLN A 188 2.22 2.85 -41.22
N ALA A 189 1.06 3.53 -41.23
CA ALA A 189 -0.22 2.90 -41.51
C ALA A 189 -0.29 2.38 -42.96
N SER A 190 0.47 2.94 -43.90
CA SER A 190 0.54 2.46 -45.28
C SER A 190 1.30 1.14 -45.42
N HIS A 191 2.23 0.85 -44.51
CA HIS A 191 3.04 -0.38 -44.47
C HIS A 191 2.56 -1.40 -43.45
N ARG A 192 1.35 -1.21 -42.90
CA ARG A 192 0.84 -2.03 -41.80
C ARG A 192 0.57 -3.48 -42.23
N THR A 193 0.66 -4.38 -41.25
CA THR A 193 0.09 -5.74 -41.38
C THR A 193 -1.41 -5.69 -41.08
N ASN A 194 -2.21 -6.39 -41.89
CA ASN A 194 -3.66 -6.44 -41.67
C ASN A 194 -3.99 -7.25 -40.41
N VAL A 195 -4.77 -6.64 -39.51
CA VAL A 195 -5.32 -7.32 -38.34
C VAL A 195 -6.71 -7.89 -38.68
N PRO A 196 -7.03 -9.14 -38.32
CA PRO A 196 -8.37 -9.71 -38.49
C PRO A 196 -9.43 -8.87 -37.78
N PHE A 197 -10.57 -8.62 -38.42
CA PHE A 197 -11.68 -7.86 -37.83
C PHE A 197 -13.02 -8.58 -37.98
N VAL A 198 -13.90 -8.41 -36.99
CA VAL A 198 -15.28 -8.94 -37.00
C VAL A 198 -16.23 -7.79 -37.34
N LYS A 199 -16.92 -7.89 -38.48
CA LYS A 199 -17.93 -6.89 -38.87
C LYS A 199 -19.23 -7.11 -38.09
N VAL A 200 -19.53 -6.21 -37.16
CA VAL A 200 -20.80 -6.19 -36.43
C VAL A 200 -21.75 -5.19 -37.10
N PRO A 201 -22.96 -5.60 -37.54
CA PRO A 201 -23.92 -4.71 -38.20
C PRO A 201 -24.64 -3.80 -37.20
N TYR A 202 -23.90 -2.96 -36.48
CA TYR A 202 -24.41 -2.05 -35.46
C TYR A 202 -23.81 -0.65 -35.62
N LYS A 203 -24.63 0.39 -35.43
CA LYS A 203 -24.18 1.79 -35.51
C LYS A 203 -23.93 2.32 -34.10
N LEU A 204 -22.66 2.52 -33.76
CA LEU A 204 -22.24 3.02 -32.45
C LEU A 204 -22.49 4.53 -32.27
N CYS A 205 -22.26 5.32 -33.33
CA CYS A 205 -22.41 6.77 -33.26
C CYS A 205 -23.88 7.19 -33.21
N GLN A 206 -24.17 8.14 -32.32
CA GLN A 206 -25.48 8.76 -32.22
C GLN A 206 -25.72 9.70 -33.41
N SER A 207 -26.98 9.89 -33.78
CA SER A 207 -27.32 10.94 -34.76
C SER A 207 -27.15 12.30 -34.10
N PHE A 208 -26.52 13.25 -34.79
CA PHE A 208 -26.31 14.60 -34.28
C PHE A 208 -27.64 15.26 -33.89
N ARG A 209 -27.68 15.87 -32.70
CA ARG A 209 -28.81 16.65 -32.17
C ARG A 209 -28.29 17.97 -31.61
N ASN A 210 -29.12 19.01 -31.64
CA ASN A 210 -28.77 20.30 -31.06
C ASN A 210 -28.48 20.16 -29.56
N GLY A 211 -27.42 20.80 -29.07
CA GLY A 211 -26.97 20.72 -27.67
C GLY A 211 -26.04 19.54 -27.35
N MET A 212 -25.70 18.67 -28.32
CA MET A 212 -24.66 17.66 -28.13
C MET A 212 -23.27 18.28 -28.27
N VAL A 213 -22.56 18.42 -27.14
CA VAL A 213 -21.19 18.96 -27.10
C VAL A 213 -20.25 17.86 -26.59
N PRO A 214 -19.13 17.58 -27.28
CA PRO A 214 -18.13 16.65 -26.78
C PRO A 214 -17.65 17.03 -25.37
N THR A 215 -17.41 16.03 -24.53
CA THR A 215 -16.90 16.24 -23.18
C THR A 215 -15.55 16.96 -23.23
N SER A 216 -15.42 18.04 -22.47
CA SER A 216 -14.18 18.82 -22.40
C SER A 216 -13.10 18.11 -21.58
N PRO A 217 -11.81 18.38 -21.84
CA PRO A 217 -10.72 17.89 -21.01
C PRO A 217 -10.87 18.28 -19.54
N VAL A 218 -10.45 17.37 -18.65
CA VAL A 218 -10.43 17.57 -17.20
C VAL A 218 -8.99 17.58 -16.69
N GLN A 219 -8.73 18.31 -15.60
CA GLN A 219 -7.47 18.19 -14.88
C GLN A 219 -7.41 16.83 -14.19
N VAL A 220 -6.23 16.22 -14.23
CA VAL A 220 -5.98 14.97 -13.52
C VAL A 220 -5.93 15.26 -12.02
N MET A 221 -6.75 14.55 -11.26
CA MET A 221 -6.73 14.60 -9.80
C MET A 221 -5.75 13.54 -9.29
N TYR A 222 -4.76 13.99 -8.52
CA TYR A 222 -3.81 13.14 -7.81
C TYR A 222 -3.95 13.37 -6.31
N HIS A 223 -3.79 12.31 -5.54
CA HIS A 223 -3.63 12.40 -4.10
C HIS A 223 -2.17 12.65 -3.75
N CYS A 224 -1.93 13.42 -2.67
CA CYS A 224 -0.59 13.46 -2.09
C CYS A 224 -0.30 12.12 -1.37
N PRO A 225 0.98 11.77 -1.10
CA PRO A 225 1.32 10.50 -0.47
C PRO A 225 0.60 10.27 0.87
N GLU A 226 0.40 11.32 1.67
CA GLU A 226 -0.30 11.24 2.95
C GLU A 226 -1.79 10.96 2.77
N GLU A 227 -2.43 11.50 1.72
CA GLU A 227 -3.80 11.18 1.34
C GLU A 227 -3.92 9.73 0.84
N GLU A 228 -2.96 9.24 0.04
CA GLU A 228 -2.94 7.84 -0.39
C GLU A 228 -2.84 6.89 0.83
N ILE A 229 -2.03 7.23 1.83
CA ILE A 229 -1.90 6.48 3.10
C ILE A 229 -3.17 6.59 3.95
N ALA A 230 -3.84 7.74 3.93
CA ALA A 230 -5.10 7.93 4.64
C ALA A 230 -6.22 7.09 4.02
N PHE A 231 -6.39 7.15 2.70
CA PHE A 231 -7.59 6.64 2.02
C PHE A 231 -7.46 5.18 1.59
N GLY A 232 -6.33 4.76 1.02
CA GLY A 232 -6.16 3.38 0.52
C GLY A 232 -6.31 2.32 1.61
N PRO A 233 -5.46 2.35 2.65
CA PRO A 233 -5.60 1.47 3.82
C PRO A 233 -6.97 1.57 4.51
N SER A 234 -7.61 2.75 4.55
CA SER A 234 -8.95 2.91 5.14
C SER A 234 -10.02 2.16 4.35
N CYS A 235 -10.05 2.32 3.03
CA CYS A 235 -10.98 1.60 2.17
C CYS A 235 -10.71 0.08 2.20
N TRP A 236 -9.44 -0.32 2.27
CA TRP A 236 -9.06 -1.73 2.43
C TRP A 236 -9.58 -2.32 3.75
N LEU A 237 -9.42 -1.63 4.87
CA LEU A 237 -9.94 -2.07 6.17
C LEU A 237 -11.48 -2.16 6.15
N TRP A 238 -12.17 -1.22 5.50
CA TRP A 238 -13.63 -1.29 5.38
C TRP A 238 -14.10 -2.53 4.65
N ASP A 239 -13.49 -2.84 3.50
CA ASP A 239 -13.79 -4.05 2.74
C ASP A 239 -13.45 -5.31 3.54
N TYR A 240 -12.30 -5.34 4.22
CA TYR A 240 -11.92 -6.47 5.08
C TYR A 240 -12.95 -6.69 6.19
N LEU A 241 -13.39 -5.62 6.86
CA LEU A 241 -14.36 -5.68 7.95
C LEU A 241 -15.73 -6.18 7.46
N ARG A 242 -16.27 -5.57 6.39
CA ARG A 242 -17.62 -5.91 5.91
C ARG A 242 -17.70 -7.32 5.30
N ARG A 243 -16.60 -7.81 4.69
CA ARG A 243 -16.51 -9.13 4.04
C ARG A 243 -16.17 -10.26 5.01
N SER A 244 -15.30 -10.01 6.01
CA SER A 244 -14.91 -11.02 7.02
C SER A 244 -16.02 -11.36 8.03
N GLN A 245 -17.09 -10.57 8.08
CA GLN A 245 -18.14 -10.66 9.11
C GLN A 245 -17.64 -10.40 10.54
N ALA A 246 -16.45 -9.81 10.70
CA ALA A 246 -15.96 -9.35 11.99
C ALA A 246 -16.85 -8.20 12.52
N ALA A 247 -16.88 -8.05 13.85
CA ALA A 247 -17.68 -7.03 14.53
C ALA A 247 -16.90 -5.71 14.79
N GLY A 248 -15.64 -5.66 14.36
CA GLY A 248 -14.75 -4.53 14.59
C GLY A 248 -13.28 -4.91 14.60
N PHE A 249 -12.47 -4.01 15.14
CA PHE A 249 -11.02 -4.09 15.24
C PHE A 249 -10.55 -3.97 16.68
N LEU A 250 -9.46 -4.66 17.01
CA LEU A 250 -8.68 -4.44 18.23
C LEU A 250 -7.25 -4.03 17.88
N LEU A 251 -6.77 -2.92 18.44
CA LEU A 251 -5.42 -2.43 18.24
C LEU A 251 -4.67 -2.29 19.59
N PRO A 252 -3.53 -2.97 19.74
CA PRO A 252 -2.53 -2.61 20.74
C PRO A 252 -1.96 -1.20 20.47
N LEU A 253 -2.46 -0.20 21.19
CA LEU A 253 -2.10 1.20 20.99
C LEU A 253 -0.99 1.60 21.96
N SER A 254 0.23 1.79 21.45
CA SER A 254 1.42 2.09 22.27
C SER A 254 1.65 3.58 22.52
N GLY A 255 0.99 4.48 21.78
CA GLY A 255 1.28 5.91 21.81
C GLY A 255 2.57 6.30 21.08
N GLY A 256 3.16 5.36 20.34
CA GLY A 256 4.23 5.59 19.36
C GLY A 256 3.68 5.83 17.95
N ALA A 257 4.56 6.22 17.04
CA ALA A 257 4.20 6.62 15.67
C ALA A 257 3.38 5.57 14.91
N ASP A 258 3.80 4.31 14.94
CA ASP A 258 3.22 3.30 14.05
C ASP A 258 1.80 2.89 14.46
N SER A 259 1.60 2.56 15.74
CA SER A 259 0.26 2.22 16.26
C SER A 259 -0.69 3.43 16.18
N SER A 260 -0.17 4.65 16.34
CA SER A 260 -0.97 5.87 16.17
C SER A 260 -1.38 6.09 14.71
N SER A 261 -0.51 5.75 13.74
CA SER A 261 -0.87 5.77 12.32
C SER A 261 -1.98 4.77 11.99
N VAL A 262 -1.90 3.55 12.52
CA VAL A 262 -2.99 2.55 12.37
C VAL A 262 -4.30 3.07 12.94
N ALA A 263 -4.27 3.66 14.14
CA ALA A 263 -5.45 4.25 14.76
C ALA A 263 -6.04 5.38 13.91
N ALA A 264 -5.20 6.28 13.39
CA ALA A 264 -5.63 7.37 12.52
C ALA A 264 -6.27 6.87 11.23
N ILE A 265 -5.76 5.78 10.63
CA ILE A 265 -6.35 5.11 9.46
C ILE A 265 -7.74 4.55 9.81
N VAL A 266 -7.91 3.84 10.93
CA VAL A 266 -9.25 3.35 11.35
C VAL A 266 -10.22 4.52 11.61
N GLY A 267 -9.72 5.62 12.18
CA GLY A 267 -10.50 6.85 12.34
C GLY A 267 -10.89 7.46 10.99
N CYS A 268 -9.98 7.50 10.01
CA CYS A 268 -10.25 7.98 8.66
C CYS A 268 -11.30 7.12 7.95
N MET A 269 -11.20 5.79 8.08
CA MET A 269 -12.23 4.85 7.60
C MET A 269 -13.61 5.20 8.15
N CYS A 270 -13.73 5.45 9.46
CA CYS A 270 -15.01 5.84 10.06
C CYS A 270 -15.52 7.18 9.50
N GLN A 271 -14.62 8.17 9.29
CA GLN A 271 -14.99 9.44 8.67
C GLN A 271 -15.48 9.28 7.22
N LEU A 272 -14.84 8.41 6.43
CA LEU A 272 -15.27 8.10 5.05
C LEU A 272 -16.65 7.43 5.03
N VAL A 273 -16.89 6.47 5.94
CA VAL A 273 -18.20 5.79 6.06
C VAL A 273 -19.30 6.80 6.32
N ILE A 274 -19.15 7.66 7.33
CA ILE A 274 -20.16 8.69 7.65
C ILE A 274 -20.37 9.64 6.46
N LYS A 275 -19.29 10.08 5.83
CA LYS A 275 -19.36 10.98 4.66
C LYS A 275 -20.14 10.36 3.49
N ASP A 276 -20.00 9.06 3.23
CA ASP A 276 -20.74 8.41 2.15
C ASP A 276 -22.19 8.08 2.54
N ILE A 277 -22.47 7.81 3.82
CA ILE A 277 -23.85 7.76 4.36
C ILE A 277 -24.56 9.12 4.16
N GLU A 278 -23.89 10.23 4.47
CA GLU A 278 -24.42 11.60 4.27
C GLU A 278 -24.72 11.91 2.80
N LYS A 279 -23.96 11.33 1.87
CA LYS A 279 -24.21 11.44 0.43
C LYS A 279 -25.33 10.51 -0.08
N GLY A 280 -25.93 9.69 0.79
CA GLY A 280 -27.01 8.77 0.45
C GLY A 280 -26.55 7.42 -0.10
N ASP A 281 -25.34 6.96 0.25
CA ASP A 281 -24.91 5.60 -0.11
C ASP A 281 -25.60 4.55 0.79
N GLU A 282 -26.65 3.91 0.25
CA GLU A 282 -27.45 2.94 1.00
C GLU A 282 -26.70 1.64 1.29
N GLN A 283 -25.72 1.24 0.48
CA GLN A 283 -24.94 0.02 0.73
C GLN A 283 -23.98 0.24 1.90
N VAL A 284 -23.22 1.34 1.89
CA VAL A 284 -22.32 1.71 2.99
C VAL A 284 -23.11 1.88 4.30
N LYS A 285 -24.28 2.50 4.23
CA LYS A 285 -25.20 2.63 5.37
C LYS A 285 -25.66 1.27 5.89
N ALA A 286 -26.13 0.37 5.02
CA ALA A 286 -26.57 -0.97 5.42
C ALA A 286 -25.44 -1.76 6.09
N ASP A 287 -24.22 -1.70 5.55
CA ASP A 287 -23.05 -2.33 6.15
C ASP A 287 -22.68 -1.71 7.50
N ALA A 288 -22.68 -0.38 7.62
CA ALA A 288 -22.41 0.30 8.89
C ALA A 288 -23.43 -0.06 9.98
N LEU A 289 -24.72 -0.13 9.62
CA LEU A 289 -25.80 -0.55 10.52
C LEU A 289 -25.58 -1.98 11.01
N ARG A 290 -25.27 -2.90 10.08
CA ARG A 290 -25.03 -4.32 10.36
C ARG A 290 -23.83 -4.53 11.27
N ILE A 291 -22.67 -3.99 10.88
CA ILE A 291 -21.40 -4.20 11.58
C ILE A 291 -21.43 -3.49 12.94
N GLY A 292 -21.95 -2.26 12.99
CA GLY A 292 -22.11 -1.49 14.22
C GLY A 292 -23.20 -2.02 15.17
N GLN A 293 -24.00 -3.00 14.72
CA GLN A 293 -25.13 -3.59 15.44
C GLN A 293 -26.07 -2.49 15.99
N TYR A 294 -26.46 -1.58 15.11
CA TYR A 294 -27.41 -0.51 15.41
C TYR A 294 -28.82 -1.08 15.59
N LYS A 295 -29.61 -0.43 16.46
CA LYS A 295 -31.03 -0.81 16.62
C LYS A 295 -31.88 -0.23 15.49
N ASP A 296 -33.06 -0.80 15.31
CA ASP A 296 -34.01 -0.31 14.30
C ASP A 296 -34.29 1.19 14.46
N GLY A 297 -34.06 1.95 13.39
CA GLY A 297 -34.24 3.40 13.34
C GLY A 297 -33.03 4.23 13.78
N GLU A 298 -31.97 3.63 14.34
CA GLU A 298 -30.70 4.32 14.55
C GLU A 298 -29.94 4.43 13.22
N ILE A 299 -29.24 5.56 13.00
CA ILE A 299 -28.38 5.78 11.82
C ILE A 299 -27.04 6.34 12.31
N PRO A 300 -25.90 5.85 11.80
CA PRO A 300 -24.60 6.44 12.12
C PRO A 300 -24.51 7.85 11.54
N THR A 301 -24.28 8.86 12.39
CA THR A 301 -24.12 10.26 11.95
C THR A 301 -22.81 10.90 12.44
N ASP A 302 -22.07 10.23 13.32
CA ASP A 302 -20.80 10.73 13.87
C ASP A 302 -19.74 9.63 13.77
N SER A 303 -18.59 9.98 13.20
CA SER A 303 -17.50 9.03 12.99
C SER A 303 -16.93 8.54 14.31
N ARG A 304 -16.97 9.37 15.37
CA ARG A 304 -16.49 8.98 16.70
C ARG A 304 -17.42 7.97 17.36
N GLU A 305 -18.72 8.11 17.17
CA GLU A 305 -19.72 7.16 17.66
C GLU A 305 -19.59 5.81 16.94
N LEU A 306 -19.41 5.84 15.61
CA LEU A 306 -19.13 4.65 14.83
C LEU A 306 -17.82 3.97 15.29
N ALA A 307 -16.74 4.74 15.44
CA ALA A 307 -15.46 4.25 15.94
C ALA A 307 -15.61 3.62 17.34
N LYS A 308 -16.41 4.19 18.23
CA LYS A 308 -16.67 3.61 19.57
C LYS A 308 -17.27 2.21 19.51
N ARG A 309 -18.05 1.92 18.47
CA ARG A 309 -18.68 0.61 18.27
C ARG A 309 -17.78 -0.40 17.59
N LEU A 310 -16.92 0.07 16.68
CA LEU A 310 -16.14 -0.77 15.78
C LEU A 310 -14.66 -0.88 16.17
N PHE A 311 -14.14 0.03 16.99
CA PHE A 311 -12.70 0.16 17.20
C PHE A 311 -12.35 0.17 18.68
N TYR A 312 -11.60 -0.88 19.07
CA TYR A 312 -11.14 -1.10 20.42
C TYR A 312 -9.63 -0.90 20.47
N THR A 313 -9.17 -0.08 21.40
CA THR A 313 -7.75 0.19 21.60
C THR A 313 -7.33 -0.22 23.01
N VAL A 314 -6.15 -0.80 23.13
CA VAL A 314 -5.60 -1.19 24.44
C VAL A 314 -4.15 -0.76 24.56
N TYR A 315 -3.86 0.06 25.58
CA TYR A 315 -2.51 0.36 26.02
C TYR A 315 -2.08 -0.66 27.06
N MET A 316 -0.96 -1.34 26.83
CA MET A 316 -0.44 -2.42 27.69
C MET A 316 0.91 -2.02 28.30
N GLY A 317 0.84 -1.22 29.35
CA GLY A 317 2.00 -0.65 30.03
C GLY A 317 2.66 -1.60 31.02
N THR A 318 3.93 -1.33 31.32
CA THR A 318 4.71 -1.93 32.41
C THR A 318 5.23 -0.83 33.34
N GLU A 319 5.92 -1.21 34.42
CA GLU A 319 6.64 -0.28 35.30
C GLU A 319 7.68 0.59 34.56
N ASN A 320 8.12 0.15 33.38
CA ASN A 320 9.09 0.85 32.53
C ASN A 320 8.43 1.85 31.57
N SER A 321 7.10 1.80 31.43
CA SER A 321 6.38 2.65 30.47
C SER A 321 6.18 4.06 31.01
N SER A 322 6.39 5.07 30.16
CA SER A 322 6.28 6.47 30.56
C SER A 322 4.82 6.94 30.66
N GLU A 323 4.59 7.97 31.49
CA GLU A 323 3.29 8.64 31.54
C GLU A 323 2.94 9.27 30.19
N ASP A 324 3.96 9.71 29.45
CA ASP A 324 3.78 10.42 28.19
C ASP A 324 3.25 9.49 27.09
N THR A 325 3.80 8.27 26.92
CA THR A 325 3.28 7.30 25.93
C THR A 325 1.84 6.91 26.24
N ARG A 326 1.54 6.68 27.52
CA ARG A 326 0.19 6.36 28.01
C ARG A 326 -0.80 7.49 27.74
N SER A 327 -0.40 8.73 28.04
CA SER A 327 -1.22 9.92 27.83
C SER A 327 -1.50 10.18 26.36
N ARG A 328 -0.50 10.03 25.48
CA ARG A 328 -0.67 10.15 24.02
C ARG A 328 -1.64 9.11 23.48
N ALA A 329 -1.49 7.84 23.86
CA ALA A 329 -2.39 6.77 23.45
C ALA A 329 -3.85 7.06 23.83
N LYS A 330 -4.07 7.50 25.08
CA LYS A 330 -5.40 7.85 25.56
C LYS A 330 -6.01 9.04 24.81
N ARG A 331 -5.26 10.14 24.64
CA ARG A 331 -5.76 11.34 23.93
C ARG A 331 -6.14 11.02 22.49
N LEU A 332 -5.31 10.28 21.77
CA LEU A 332 -5.61 9.87 20.40
C LEU A 332 -6.87 8.99 20.33
N ALA A 333 -6.99 8.03 21.25
CA ALA A 333 -8.16 7.16 21.34
C ALA A 333 -9.45 7.96 21.59
N GLU A 334 -9.39 9.01 22.41
CA GLU A 334 -10.51 9.94 22.67
C GLU A 334 -10.84 10.82 21.46
N GLU A 335 -9.84 11.34 20.75
CA GLU A 335 -10.02 12.14 19.53
C GLU A 335 -10.72 11.32 18.44
N ILE A 336 -10.28 10.08 18.21
CA ILE A 336 -10.90 9.14 17.24
C ILE A 336 -12.27 8.66 17.73
N GLY A 337 -12.45 8.49 19.03
CA GLY A 337 -13.68 7.95 19.64
C GLY A 337 -13.65 6.44 19.90
N SER A 338 -12.49 5.78 19.84
CA SER A 338 -12.36 4.34 20.10
C SER A 338 -12.70 3.97 21.55
N PHE A 339 -13.13 2.72 21.79
CA PHE A 339 -13.22 2.19 23.15
C PHE A 339 -11.82 1.86 23.66
N HIS A 340 -11.32 2.64 24.63
CA HIS A 340 -9.95 2.57 25.10
C HIS A 340 -9.80 1.88 26.45
N LEU A 341 -8.84 0.98 26.55
CA LEU A 341 -8.43 0.32 27.80
C LEU A 341 -6.96 0.60 28.10
N ASN A 342 -6.65 0.73 29.38
CA ASN A 342 -5.28 0.81 29.89
C ASN A 342 -5.06 -0.35 30.86
N VAL A 343 -4.13 -1.25 30.54
CA VAL A 343 -3.92 -2.50 31.27
C VAL A 343 -2.45 -2.62 31.67
N PRO A 344 -2.12 -2.60 32.98
CA PRO A 344 -0.78 -2.94 33.44
C PRO A 344 -0.54 -4.46 33.30
N ILE A 345 0.59 -4.87 32.71
CA ILE A 345 0.89 -6.29 32.48
C ILE A 345 1.94 -6.87 33.44
N ASP A 346 2.53 -6.06 34.33
CA ASP A 346 3.65 -6.46 35.21
C ASP A 346 3.35 -7.69 36.07
N SER A 347 2.11 -7.83 36.54
CA SER A 347 1.67 -8.99 37.32
C SER A 347 1.76 -10.28 36.52
N VAL A 348 1.33 -10.25 35.25
CA VAL A 348 1.39 -11.39 34.34
C VAL A 348 2.85 -11.71 33.99
N VAL A 349 3.66 -10.69 33.68
CA VAL A 349 5.10 -10.88 33.40
C VAL A 349 5.79 -11.52 34.60
N SER A 350 5.53 -11.01 35.80
CA SER A 350 6.11 -11.52 37.05
C SER A 350 5.81 -12.99 37.29
N VAL A 351 4.58 -13.44 37.00
CA VAL A 351 4.20 -14.86 37.11
C VAL A 351 5.04 -15.73 36.18
N PHE A 352 5.24 -15.32 34.92
CA PHE A 352 6.09 -16.07 33.99
C PHE A 352 7.56 -16.11 34.44
N LEU A 353 8.09 -15.01 34.97
CA LEU A 353 9.46 -14.96 35.48
C LEU A 353 9.64 -15.83 36.73
N SER A 354 8.68 -15.80 37.66
CA SER A 354 8.68 -16.66 38.85
C SER A 354 8.58 -18.14 38.48
N LEU A 355 7.77 -18.49 37.47
CA LEU A 355 7.72 -19.85 36.95
C LEU A 355 9.06 -20.27 36.35
N PHE A 356 9.69 -19.43 35.53
CA PHE A 356 11.00 -19.71 34.96
C PHE A 356 12.08 -19.90 36.05
N GLU A 357 12.08 -19.04 37.07
CA GLU A 357 12.97 -19.15 38.23
C GLU A 357 12.75 -20.46 38.99
N THR A 358 11.49 -20.85 39.21
CA THR A 358 11.13 -22.13 39.85
C THR A 358 11.63 -23.33 39.04
N LEU A 359 11.52 -23.28 37.71
CA LEU A 359 11.92 -24.37 36.81
C LEU A 359 13.44 -24.50 36.63
N THR A 360 14.17 -23.39 36.68
CA THR A 360 15.58 -23.35 36.27
C THR A 360 16.56 -22.98 37.40
N GLY A 361 16.04 -22.48 38.53
CA GLY A 361 16.83 -21.91 39.63
C GLY A 361 17.52 -20.59 39.28
N LYS A 362 17.19 -19.96 38.14
CA LYS A 362 17.79 -18.70 37.67
C LYS A 362 16.73 -17.67 37.35
N ARG A 363 16.95 -16.42 37.78
CA ARG A 363 16.12 -15.28 37.42
C ARG A 363 16.89 -14.37 36.45
N PRO A 364 16.39 -14.15 35.22
CA PRO A 364 17.01 -13.23 34.28
C PRO A 364 17.03 -11.79 34.83
N ARG A 365 18.07 -11.03 34.48
CA ARG A 365 18.18 -9.59 34.81
C ARG A 365 18.30 -8.74 33.56
N TYR A 366 17.81 -7.49 33.62
CA TYR A 366 18.05 -6.53 32.55
C TYR A 366 19.54 -6.20 32.45
N LYS A 367 19.98 -5.76 31.28
CA LYS A 367 21.38 -5.39 31.03
C LYS A 367 21.82 -4.24 31.93
N VAL A 368 20.95 -3.26 32.13
CA VAL A 368 21.15 -2.13 33.06
C VAL A 368 21.33 -2.58 34.52
N ASP A 369 20.90 -3.79 34.87
CA ASP A 369 21.01 -4.42 36.19
C ASP A 369 22.13 -5.48 36.24
N GLY A 370 23.01 -5.52 35.25
CA GLY A 370 24.13 -6.46 35.17
C GLY A 370 23.76 -7.85 34.59
N GLY A 371 22.63 -7.97 33.88
CA GLY A 371 22.30 -9.15 33.08
C GLY A 371 23.06 -9.21 31.76
N SER A 372 23.13 -10.41 31.18
CA SER A 372 23.68 -10.62 29.83
C SER A 372 22.74 -10.12 28.72
N ASN A 373 23.26 -9.97 27.49
CA ASN A 373 22.43 -9.63 26.33
C ASN A 373 21.29 -10.66 26.10
N ALA A 374 21.53 -11.94 26.41
CA ALA A 374 20.54 -13.00 26.26
C ALA A 374 19.40 -12.86 27.28
N GLU A 375 19.73 -12.56 28.54
CA GLU A 375 18.73 -12.29 29.58
C GLU A 375 17.90 -11.06 29.25
N ASN A 376 18.56 -9.97 28.86
CA ASN A 376 17.91 -8.71 28.51
C ASN A 376 16.91 -8.88 27.35
N LEU A 377 17.36 -9.49 26.26
CA LEU A 377 16.49 -9.78 25.11
C LEU A 377 15.36 -10.76 25.49
N GLY A 378 15.64 -11.73 26.38
CA GLY A 378 14.63 -12.65 26.91
C GLY A 378 13.51 -11.92 27.67
N LEU A 379 13.88 -10.96 28.52
CA LEU A 379 12.95 -10.13 29.29
C LEU A 379 12.11 -9.19 28.42
N GLN A 380 12.70 -8.57 27.39
CA GLN A 380 11.95 -7.76 26.43
C GLN A 380 10.97 -8.62 25.62
N ASN A 381 11.44 -9.78 25.14
CA ASN A 381 10.63 -10.67 24.31
C ASN A 381 9.40 -11.21 25.06
N ILE A 382 9.52 -11.57 26.34
CA ILE A 382 8.38 -12.13 27.09
C ILE A 382 7.30 -11.07 27.31
N GLN A 383 7.68 -9.82 27.59
CA GLN A 383 6.74 -8.69 27.66
C GLN A 383 6.02 -8.51 26.32
N ALA A 384 6.77 -8.51 25.21
CA ALA A 384 6.22 -8.34 23.86
C ALA A 384 5.21 -9.46 23.49
N ARG A 385 5.49 -10.71 23.84
CA ARG A 385 4.59 -11.84 23.58
C ARG A 385 3.34 -11.86 24.46
N ILE A 386 3.46 -11.46 25.72
CA ILE A 386 2.30 -11.37 26.63
C ILE A 386 1.29 -10.36 26.10
N ARG A 387 1.75 -9.23 25.55
CA ARG A 387 0.89 -8.24 24.89
C ARG A 387 0.09 -8.84 23.73
N MET A 388 0.72 -9.67 22.90
CA MET A 388 0.03 -10.38 21.81
C MET A 388 -1.05 -11.32 22.34
N VAL A 389 -0.72 -12.15 23.34
CA VAL A 389 -1.69 -13.09 23.94
C VAL A 389 -2.91 -12.35 24.49
N LEU A 390 -2.68 -11.25 25.21
CA LEU A 390 -3.75 -10.43 25.75
C LEU A 390 -4.60 -9.77 24.64
N ALA A 391 -3.96 -9.27 23.58
CA ALA A 391 -4.67 -8.66 22.45
C ALA A 391 -5.65 -9.64 21.78
N PHE A 392 -5.21 -10.87 21.48
CA PHE A 392 -6.08 -11.89 20.88
C PHE A 392 -7.18 -12.38 21.83
N MET A 393 -6.88 -12.52 23.11
CA MET A 393 -7.89 -12.84 24.12
C MET A 393 -8.98 -11.77 24.15
N MET A 394 -8.59 -10.49 24.17
CA MET A 394 -9.53 -9.38 24.14
C MET A 394 -10.31 -9.33 22.82
N ALA A 395 -9.66 -9.56 21.68
CA ALA A 395 -10.33 -9.53 20.39
C ALA A 395 -11.43 -10.59 20.28
N SER A 396 -11.23 -11.72 20.95
CA SER A 396 -12.20 -12.83 21.02
C SER A 396 -13.33 -12.60 22.04
N LEU A 397 -13.05 -11.91 23.16
CA LEU A 397 -13.98 -11.83 24.30
C LEU A 397 -14.62 -10.45 24.52
N MET A 398 -14.04 -9.37 24.01
CA MET A 398 -14.60 -8.03 24.16
C MET A 398 -15.99 -7.87 23.51
N PRO A 399 -16.30 -8.49 22.35
CA PRO A 399 -17.68 -8.52 21.85
C PRO A 399 -18.65 -9.10 22.89
N TRP A 400 -18.30 -10.24 23.49
CA TRP A 400 -19.09 -10.87 24.55
C TRP A 400 -19.27 -9.96 25.77
N VAL A 401 -18.20 -9.30 26.24
CA VAL A 401 -18.26 -8.32 27.34
C VAL A 401 -19.25 -7.19 27.04
N HIS A 402 -19.38 -6.80 25.78
CA HIS A 402 -20.29 -5.75 25.34
C HIS A 402 -21.66 -6.25 24.87
N ASN A 403 -22.00 -7.52 25.13
CA ASN A 403 -23.23 -8.16 24.66
C ASN A 403 -23.41 -8.05 23.13
N LYS A 404 -22.30 -8.10 22.39
CA LYS A 404 -22.26 -8.15 20.93
C LYS A 404 -21.86 -9.55 20.47
N SER A 405 -22.43 -9.99 19.35
CA SER A 405 -21.96 -11.18 18.65
C SER A 405 -20.72 -10.87 17.79
N GLY A 406 -19.94 -11.90 17.48
CA GLY A 406 -18.79 -11.82 16.57
C GLY A 406 -17.45 -11.78 17.28
N PHE A 407 -16.42 -11.40 16.53
CA PHE A 407 -15.03 -11.27 16.96
C PHE A 407 -14.44 -9.97 16.41
N TYR A 408 -13.34 -9.50 17.00
CA TYR A 408 -12.58 -8.39 16.45
C TYR A 408 -11.34 -8.89 15.70
N LEU A 409 -10.99 -8.21 14.62
CA LEU A 409 -9.72 -8.41 13.93
C LEU A 409 -8.62 -7.67 14.69
N VAL A 410 -7.57 -8.38 15.09
CA VAL A 410 -6.39 -7.77 15.69
C VAL A 410 -5.60 -7.06 14.60
N LEU A 411 -5.30 -5.78 14.82
CA LEU A 411 -4.51 -4.96 13.92
C LEU A 411 -3.04 -4.94 14.35
N GLY A 412 -2.15 -5.28 13.42
CA GLY A 412 -0.71 -5.14 13.58
C GLY A 412 -0.24 -3.72 13.22
N SER A 413 0.93 -3.34 13.74
CA SER A 413 1.49 -1.99 13.52
C SER A 413 2.99 -2.00 13.21
N SER A 414 3.54 -3.09 12.66
CA SER A 414 4.92 -3.08 12.16
C SER A 414 4.99 -2.34 10.83
N ASN A 415 5.99 -1.50 10.60
CA ASN A 415 6.21 -0.84 9.31
C ASN A 415 7.12 -1.66 8.38
N VAL A 416 7.25 -1.22 7.11
CA VAL A 416 8.00 -1.97 6.08
C VAL A 416 9.49 -2.06 6.38
N ASP A 417 10.08 -1.04 7.01
CA ASP A 417 11.52 -0.95 7.27
C ASP A 417 11.93 -1.88 8.42
N GLU A 418 11.12 -1.94 9.48
CA GLU A 418 11.24 -2.91 10.56
C GLU A 418 11.07 -4.34 10.06
N GLY A 419 10.08 -4.58 9.19
CA GLY A 419 9.90 -5.87 8.53
C GLY A 419 11.13 -6.28 7.72
N LEU A 420 11.69 -5.36 6.92
CA LEU A 420 12.88 -5.61 6.11
C LEU A 420 14.10 -5.97 6.97
N ARG A 421 14.30 -5.21 8.06
CA ARG A 421 15.39 -5.44 9.01
C ARG A 421 15.15 -6.66 9.92
N GLY A 422 13.89 -7.07 10.04
CA GLY A 422 13.38 -8.03 11.02
C GLY A 422 13.58 -7.55 12.46
N TYR A 423 13.45 -6.25 12.69
CA TYR A 423 13.52 -5.59 14.00
C TYR A 423 12.15 -5.65 14.69
N LEU A 424 11.80 -6.85 15.13
CA LEU A 424 10.56 -7.18 15.82
C LEU A 424 10.72 -8.47 16.61
N THR A 425 9.92 -8.70 17.65
CA THR A 425 9.93 -9.98 18.36
C THR A 425 9.03 -10.96 17.61
N LYS A 426 9.56 -12.14 17.27
CA LYS A 426 8.73 -13.17 16.62
C LYS A 426 7.58 -13.57 17.55
N TYR A 427 6.34 -13.40 17.07
CA TYR A 427 5.09 -13.61 17.81
C TYR A 427 4.79 -12.62 18.94
N ASP A 428 5.22 -11.36 18.80
CA ASP A 428 4.65 -10.24 19.56
C ASP A 428 3.47 -9.60 18.81
N CYS A 429 3.08 -8.36 19.15
CA CYS A 429 2.01 -7.63 18.46
C CYS A 429 2.31 -7.26 16.98
N SER A 430 3.50 -7.58 16.45
CA SER A 430 3.74 -7.63 15.00
C SER A 430 3.07 -8.82 14.33
N SER A 431 2.67 -9.83 15.11
CA SER A 431 1.78 -10.93 14.71
C SER A 431 0.35 -10.61 15.17
N ALA A 432 -0.46 -10.20 14.20
CA ALA A 432 -1.87 -9.87 14.26
C ALA A 432 -2.61 -10.52 13.07
N ASP A 433 -3.92 -10.27 12.91
CA ASP A 433 -4.71 -10.80 11.80
C ASP A 433 -4.37 -10.08 10.49
N ILE A 434 -4.34 -8.75 10.51
CA ILE A 434 -4.00 -7.90 9.37
C ILE A 434 -3.22 -6.65 9.81
N ASN A 435 -2.42 -6.09 8.90
CA ASN A 435 -1.62 -4.88 9.17
C ASN A 435 -1.78 -3.83 8.04
N PRO A 436 -2.48 -2.71 8.28
CA PRO A 436 -2.72 -1.69 7.25
C PRO A 436 -1.49 -0.83 6.90
N ILE A 437 -0.42 -0.88 7.70
CA ILE A 437 0.80 -0.07 7.48
C ILE A 437 2.05 -0.92 7.19
N GLY A 438 1.91 -2.25 7.13
CA GLY A 438 3.05 -3.17 7.00
C GLY A 438 3.87 -3.04 5.72
N SER A 439 3.40 -2.25 4.75
CA SER A 439 4.13 -1.90 3.54
C SER A 439 4.36 -0.40 3.39
N VAL A 440 4.27 0.41 4.45
CA VAL A 440 4.52 1.87 4.43
C VAL A 440 5.85 2.17 5.16
N SER A 441 6.66 3.07 4.61
CA SER A 441 7.94 3.49 5.18
C SER A 441 7.78 4.30 6.47
N LYS A 442 8.76 4.23 7.38
CA LYS A 442 8.72 5.02 8.63
C LYS A 442 8.68 6.52 8.35
N GLN A 443 9.37 6.97 7.30
CA GLN A 443 9.40 8.37 6.88
C GLN A 443 8.01 8.85 6.43
N ASP A 444 7.34 8.05 5.62
CA ASP A 444 5.99 8.36 5.15
C ASP A 444 4.96 8.32 6.28
N LEU A 445 5.10 7.40 7.25
CA LEU A 445 4.25 7.40 8.45
C LEU A 445 4.42 8.70 9.25
N ARG A 446 5.64 9.22 9.41
CA ARG A 446 5.86 10.52 10.08
C ARG A 446 5.27 11.69 9.29
N ALA A 447 5.34 11.67 7.97
CA ALA A 447 4.68 12.67 7.13
C ALA A 447 3.15 12.60 7.28
N PHE A 448 2.60 11.39 7.23
CA PHE A 448 1.18 11.11 7.44
C PHE A 448 0.69 11.57 8.82
N LEU A 449 1.43 11.33 9.90
CA LEU A 449 1.03 11.78 11.25
C LEU A 449 0.86 13.31 11.33
N ARG A 450 1.78 14.07 10.72
CA ARG A 450 1.69 15.54 10.63
C ARG A 450 0.48 15.97 9.80
N TRP A 451 0.25 15.29 8.67
CA TRP A 451 -0.91 15.56 7.83
C TRP A 451 -2.22 15.25 8.56
N ALA A 452 -2.32 14.10 9.21
CA ALA A 452 -3.50 13.61 9.92
C ALA A 452 -3.85 14.48 11.13
N ALA A 453 -2.85 15.03 11.83
CA ALA A 453 -3.06 15.96 12.93
C ALA A 453 -3.91 17.18 12.50
N ILE A 454 -3.70 17.66 11.27
CA ILE A 454 -4.37 18.83 10.71
C ILE A 454 -5.64 18.43 9.98
N HIS A 455 -5.55 17.49 9.04
CA HIS A 455 -6.62 17.19 8.07
C HIS A 455 -7.68 16.24 8.62
N LEU A 456 -7.30 15.29 9.49
CA LEU A 456 -8.24 14.42 10.20
C LEU A 456 -8.66 14.99 11.56
N LYS A 457 -8.05 16.11 11.98
CA LYS A 457 -8.28 16.81 13.27
C LYS A 457 -7.91 15.98 14.50
N TYR A 458 -6.88 15.15 14.39
CA TYR A 458 -6.32 14.36 15.49
C TYR A 458 -5.07 15.02 16.05
N SER A 459 -5.26 16.15 16.74
CA SER A 459 -4.18 17.06 17.13
C SER A 459 -3.06 16.41 17.95
N SER A 460 -3.37 15.37 18.73
CA SER A 460 -2.40 14.60 19.50
C SER A 460 -1.31 13.94 18.64
N LEU A 461 -1.56 13.69 17.35
CA LEU A 461 -0.59 13.07 16.44
C LEU A 461 0.64 13.94 16.17
N ALA A 462 0.52 15.27 16.28
CA ALA A 462 1.67 16.16 16.15
C ALA A 462 2.70 15.93 17.26
N GLU A 463 2.23 15.69 18.49
CA GLU A 463 3.08 15.36 19.63
C GLU A 463 3.70 13.96 19.47
N VAL A 464 2.90 12.97 19.00
CA VAL A 464 3.38 11.62 18.72
C VAL A 464 4.52 11.64 17.69
N GLU A 465 4.41 12.42 16.63
CA GLU A 465 5.46 12.52 15.60
C GLU A 465 6.74 13.17 16.13
N SER A 466 6.60 14.18 16.98
CA SER A 466 7.74 14.88 17.58
C SER A 466 8.49 14.07 18.65
N ALA A 467 7.85 13.02 19.19
CA ALA A 467 8.43 12.20 20.24
C ALA A 467 9.55 11.29 19.67
N PRO A 468 10.65 11.09 20.42
CA PRO A 468 11.72 10.20 19.98
C PRO A 468 11.22 8.75 19.90
N PRO A 469 11.60 7.98 18.85
CA PRO A 469 11.24 6.56 18.74
C PRO A 469 12.00 5.73 19.80
N THR A 470 11.26 5.12 20.71
CA THR A 470 11.80 4.33 21.82
C THR A 470 10.91 3.11 22.10
N ALA A 471 11.54 1.96 22.31
CA ALA A 471 10.91 0.77 22.85
C ALA A 471 11.06 0.80 24.38
N GLU A 472 10.01 1.21 25.12
CA GLU A 472 10.00 1.27 26.60
C GLU A 472 9.91 -0.14 27.23
N LEU A 473 10.85 -1.02 26.88
CA LEU A 473 10.91 -2.43 27.32
C LEU A 473 12.02 -2.70 28.36
N GLU A 474 12.93 -1.75 28.55
CA GLU A 474 13.96 -1.75 29.58
C GLU A 474 13.70 -0.65 30.63
N PRO A 475 14.18 -0.82 31.88
CA PRO A 475 14.10 0.23 32.89
C PRO A 475 14.82 1.50 32.44
N ILE A 476 14.06 2.60 32.35
CA ILE A 476 14.60 3.92 32.05
C ILE A 476 15.47 4.37 33.24
N ARG A 477 16.76 4.58 33.00
CA ARG A 477 17.69 5.19 33.97
C ARG A 477 18.14 6.53 33.41
N ALA A 478 18.53 7.47 34.27
CA ALA A 478 18.90 8.84 33.90
C ALA A 478 19.93 8.97 32.75
N ASN A 479 20.71 7.91 32.48
CA ASN A 479 21.77 7.88 31.48
C ASN A 479 21.47 6.96 30.27
N TYR A 480 20.27 6.36 30.16
CA TYR A 480 19.98 5.37 29.11
C TYR A 480 18.50 5.35 28.70
N ASN A 481 18.26 5.67 27.43
CA ASN A 481 16.99 5.45 26.72
C ASN A 481 17.28 4.57 25.48
N GLN A 482 16.43 3.57 25.25
CA GLN A 482 16.58 2.65 24.11
C GLN A 482 15.99 3.29 22.84
N LEU A 483 16.86 3.87 21.99
CA LEU A 483 16.46 4.39 20.68
C LEU A 483 16.56 3.30 19.60
N ASP A 484 15.52 3.17 18.79
CA ASP A 484 15.42 2.09 17.79
C ASP A 484 16.57 2.11 16.77
N GLU A 485 16.91 3.28 16.22
CA GLU A 485 17.98 3.42 15.22
C GLU A 485 19.37 3.09 15.79
N VAL A 486 19.58 3.38 17.08
CA VAL A 486 20.83 3.07 17.79
C VAL A 486 20.95 1.56 17.98
N ASP A 487 19.87 0.89 18.38
CA ASP A 487 19.87 -0.58 18.56
C ASP A 487 19.99 -1.33 17.21
N MET A 488 19.32 -0.83 16.17
CA MET A 488 19.46 -1.38 14.81
C MET A 488 20.87 -1.17 14.22
N GLY A 489 21.55 -0.10 14.64
CA GLY A 489 22.84 0.35 14.11
C GLY A 489 22.73 0.96 12.71
N MET A 490 21.57 1.53 12.39
CA MET A 490 21.26 2.18 11.11
C MET A 490 20.00 3.04 11.26
N THR A 491 19.92 4.13 10.49
CA THR A 491 18.73 4.98 10.49
C THR A 491 17.62 4.40 9.61
N TYR A 492 16.38 4.85 9.82
CA TYR A 492 15.26 4.49 8.94
C TYR A 492 15.45 5.01 7.51
N GLU A 493 16.16 6.13 7.34
CA GLU A 493 16.55 6.65 6.03
C GLU A 493 17.49 5.68 5.30
N GLU A 494 18.52 5.20 5.99
CA GLU A 494 19.44 4.20 5.44
C GLU A 494 18.70 2.89 5.09
N LEU A 495 17.79 2.44 5.96
CA LEU A 495 16.97 1.26 5.71
C LEU A 495 16.09 1.37 4.47
N SER A 496 15.47 2.52 4.26
CA SER A 496 14.68 2.79 3.06
C SER A 496 15.56 2.70 1.80
N VAL A 497 16.76 3.29 1.83
CA VAL A 497 17.73 3.19 0.72
C VAL A 497 18.14 1.73 0.46
N TYR A 498 18.47 0.97 1.52
CA TYR A 498 18.83 -0.44 1.37
C TYR A 498 17.68 -1.28 0.81
N GLY A 499 16.45 -1.01 1.25
CA GLY A 499 15.23 -1.66 0.75
C GLY A 499 15.05 -1.46 -0.74
N ARG A 500 15.11 -0.20 -1.20
CA ARG A 500 14.99 0.15 -2.62
C ARG A 500 16.13 -0.46 -3.45
N LEU A 501 17.39 -0.32 -3.03
CA LEU A 501 18.53 -0.94 -3.72
C LEU A 501 18.39 -2.46 -3.83
N ARG A 502 17.98 -3.13 -2.75
CA ARG A 502 17.79 -4.58 -2.71
C ARG A 502 16.65 -5.05 -3.62
N LYS A 503 15.49 -4.39 -3.55
CA LYS A 503 14.24 -4.89 -4.17
C LYS A 503 13.98 -4.31 -5.55
N ILE A 504 14.13 -3.00 -5.72
CA ILE A 504 13.87 -2.30 -6.99
C ILE A 504 15.07 -2.49 -7.92
N PHE A 505 16.27 -2.10 -7.47
CA PHE A 505 17.50 -2.18 -8.27
C PHE A 505 18.16 -3.56 -8.28
N ARG A 506 17.57 -4.53 -7.56
CA ARG A 506 18.02 -5.93 -7.50
C ARG A 506 19.48 -6.09 -7.05
N CYS A 507 19.96 -5.18 -6.21
CA CYS A 507 21.33 -5.23 -5.72
C CYS A 507 21.51 -6.31 -4.63
N GLY A 508 22.51 -7.18 -4.83
CA GLY A 508 23.09 -8.01 -3.77
C GLY A 508 24.15 -7.23 -2.97
N PRO A 509 24.89 -7.86 -2.04
CA PRO A 509 25.85 -7.15 -1.19
C PRO A 509 26.91 -6.37 -1.97
N VAL A 510 27.51 -6.99 -3.00
CA VAL A 510 28.60 -6.38 -3.77
C VAL A 510 28.11 -5.20 -4.61
N SER A 511 26.99 -5.38 -5.33
CA SER A 511 26.44 -4.30 -6.16
C SER A 511 25.84 -3.16 -5.34
N MET A 512 25.26 -3.45 -4.18
CA MET A 512 24.80 -2.42 -3.24
C MET A 512 26.00 -1.60 -2.72
N PHE A 513 27.09 -2.27 -2.33
CA PHE A 513 28.32 -1.60 -1.93
C PHE A 513 28.87 -0.66 -3.03
N GLN A 514 28.99 -1.15 -4.26
CA GLN A 514 29.48 -0.32 -5.38
C GLN A 514 28.57 0.87 -5.66
N ASN A 515 27.25 0.69 -5.63
CA ASN A 515 26.28 1.76 -5.83
C ASN A 515 26.39 2.81 -4.71
N LEU A 516 26.46 2.37 -3.45
CA LEU A 516 26.56 3.27 -2.30
C LEU A 516 27.90 3.98 -2.20
N CYS A 517 29.00 3.37 -2.65
CA CYS A 517 30.25 4.10 -2.81
C CYS A 517 30.07 5.29 -3.76
N HIS A 518 29.36 5.11 -4.88
CA HIS A 518 29.10 6.24 -5.76
C HIS A 518 28.18 7.28 -5.11
N SER A 519 27.05 6.88 -4.52
CA SER A 519 26.05 7.82 -3.99
C SER A 519 26.45 8.50 -2.67
N TRP A 520 27.30 7.87 -1.87
CA TRP A 520 27.80 8.39 -0.58
C TRP A 520 29.26 8.83 -0.65
N CYS A 521 29.82 8.95 -1.86
CA CYS A 521 31.13 9.52 -2.10
C CYS A 521 31.26 10.90 -1.43
N GLY A 522 32.39 11.17 -0.79
CA GLY A 522 32.64 12.40 -0.03
C GLY A 522 31.92 12.50 1.32
N ARG A 523 30.93 11.64 1.62
CA ARG A 523 30.28 11.55 2.94
C ARG A 523 30.83 10.42 3.80
N LEU A 524 31.15 9.29 3.19
CA LEU A 524 31.69 8.10 3.85
C LEU A 524 32.86 7.54 3.05
N SER A 525 33.81 6.90 3.71
CA SER A 525 34.88 6.13 3.07
C SER A 525 34.36 4.78 2.53
N PRO A 526 35.04 4.15 1.55
CA PRO A 526 34.65 2.82 1.08
C PRO A 526 34.62 1.78 2.21
N SER A 527 35.48 1.91 3.22
CA SER A 527 35.48 1.01 4.38
C SER A 527 34.19 1.15 5.21
N GLU A 528 33.74 2.38 5.48
CA GLU A 528 32.51 2.64 6.23
C GLU A 528 31.26 2.17 5.47
N VAL A 529 31.22 2.40 4.15
CA VAL A 529 30.14 1.87 3.29
C VAL A 529 30.12 0.34 3.33
N ALA A 530 31.30 -0.30 3.24
CA ALA A 530 31.41 -1.75 3.31
C ALA A 530 30.87 -2.31 4.63
N ASP A 531 31.18 -1.67 5.76
CA ASP A 531 30.71 -2.11 7.08
C ASP A 531 29.21 -1.96 7.23
N LYS A 532 28.64 -0.84 6.76
CA LYS A 532 27.18 -0.64 6.73
C LYS A 532 26.45 -1.69 5.89
N VAL A 533 26.93 -1.95 4.66
CA VAL A 533 26.33 -2.96 3.78
C VAL A 533 26.43 -4.38 4.37
N LYS A 534 27.58 -4.75 4.92
CA LYS A 534 27.76 -6.05 5.57
C LYS A 534 26.83 -6.20 6.78
N HIS A 535 26.71 -5.15 7.59
CA HIS A 535 25.83 -5.12 8.76
C HIS A 535 24.36 -5.31 8.35
N PHE A 536 23.88 -4.56 7.35
CA PHE A 536 22.54 -4.73 6.78
C PHE A 536 22.28 -6.17 6.33
N PHE A 537 23.11 -6.72 5.43
CA PHE A 537 22.88 -8.07 4.87
C PHE A 537 23.02 -9.18 5.90
N LYS A 538 23.88 -9.02 6.92
CA LYS A 538 24.00 -9.97 8.02
C LYS A 538 22.68 -10.08 8.77
N TYR A 539 22.11 -8.96 9.21
CA TYR A 539 20.90 -8.97 10.02
C TYR A 539 19.63 -9.22 9.22
N TYR A 540 19.55 -8.71 7.99
CA TYR A 540 18.51 -9.11 7.04
C TYR A 540 18.47 -10.65 6.91
N ALA A 541 19.62 -11.28 6.72
CA ALA A 541 19.71 -12.73 6.55
C ALA A 541 19.35 -13.50 7.83
N ILE A 542 19.85 -13.07 8.99
CA ILE A 542 19.55 -13.70 10.30
C ILE A 542 18.05 -13.64 10.59
N ASN A 543 17.41 -12.51 10.32
CA ASN A 543 16.03 -12.27 10.70
C ASN A 543 15.00 -12.65 9.63
N ARG A 544 15.41 -13.07 8.43
CA ARG A 544 14.46 -13.35 7.33
C ARG A 544 13.39 -14.37 7.70
N HIS A 545 13.71 -15.35 8.55
CA HIS A 545 12.76 -16.33 9.08
C HIS A 545 11.58 -15.73 9.88
N LYS A 546 11.61 -14.44 10.22
CA LYS A 546 10.48 -13.74 10.83
C LYS A 546 9.45 -13.34 9.77
N MET A 547 9.88 -13.01 8.55
CA MET A 547 9.00 -12.60 7.44
C MET A 547 8.07 -13.70 6.97
N THR A 548 8.45 -14.96 7.15
CA THR A 548 7.63 -16.12 6.74
C THR A 548 6.36 -16.28 7.58
N VAL A 549 6.26 -15.59 8.72
CA VAL A 549 5.10 -15.63 9.61
C VAL A 549 4.64 -14.23 10.01
N LEU A 550 5.15 -13.20 9.34
CA LEU A 550 4.72 -11.83 9.60
C LEU A 550 3.29 -11.65 9.07
N THR A 551 2.51 -10.83 9.76
CA THR A 551 1.11 -10.56 9.42
C THR A 551 0.94 -10.07 7.99
N PRO A 552 -0.06 -10.58 7.24
CA PRO A 552 -0.43 -10.06 5.95
C PRO A 552 -0.70 -8.55 6.01
N SER A 553 -0.08 -7.79 5.11
CA SER A 553 -0.13 -6.33 5.14
C SER A 553 -0.62 -5.73 3.84
N TYR A 554 -1.38 -4.64 3.95
CA TYR A 554 -1.74 -3.76 2.84
C TYR A 554 -0.50 -3.47 1.99
N HIS A 555 -0.59 -3.66 0.67
CA HIS A 555 0.52 -3.36 -0.22
C HIS A 555 0.56 -1.88 -0.60
N ALA A 556 1.70 -1.21 -0.36
CA ALA A 556 1.91 0.19 -0.71
C ALA A 556 3.27 0.40 -1.37
N GLU A 557 4.36 0.16 -0.64
CA GLU A 557 5.72 0.32 -1.15
C GLU A 557 6.15 -0.76 -2.14
N SER A 558 6.79 -0.32 -3.24
CA SER A 558 7.37 -1.20 -4.28
C SER A 558 8.60 -1.99 -3.82
N TYR A 559 9.09 -1.72 -2.61
CA TYR A 559 10.23 -2.40 -2.01
C TYR A 559 9.87 -3.35 -0.86
N SER A 560 8.58 -3.65 -0.66
CA SER A 560 8.09 -4.51 0.42
C SER A 560 8.85 -5.84 0.53
N PRO A 561 9.22 -6.28 1.76
CA PRO A 561 9.89 -7.55 1.99
C PRO A 561 8.92 -8.74 2.14
N GLU A 562 7.61 -8.54 1.93
CA GLU A 562 6.53 -9.54 2.12
C GLU A 562 6.80 -10.86 1.38
N ASP A 563 6.83 -11.98 2.10
CA ASP A 563 7.37 -13.26 1.60
C ASP A 563 6.32 -14.18 0.95
N ASN A 564 5.02 -13.96 1.14
CA ASN A 564 3.99 -14.86 0.62
C ASN A 564 3.66 -14.62 -0.85
N ARG A 565 3.80 -13.38 -1.35
CA ARG A 565 3.41 -13.02 -2.72
C ARG A 565 4.40 -12.10 -3.42
N PHE A 566 4.95 -11.09 -2.72
CA PHE A 566 5.71 -10.04 -3.40
C PHE A 566 7.21 -10.31 -3.54
N ASP A 567 7.83 -10.87 -2.50
CA ASP A 567 9.28 -11.00 -2.38
C ASP A 567 9.69 -12.40 -1.93
N LEU A 568 9.40 -13.39 -2.76
CA LEU A 568 9.83 -14.78 -2.55
C LEU A 568 11.35 -14.88 -2.43
N ARG A 569 11.85 -15.31 -1.26
CA ARG A 569 13.28 -15.42 -0.95
C ARG A 569 13.56 -16.62 -0.07
N GLN A 570 14.84 -17.02 0.02
CA GLN A 570 15.26 -17.98 1.04
C GLN A 570 15.07 -17.37 2.43
N PHE A 571 14.82 -18.20 3.44
CA PHE A 571 14.80 -17.77 4.84
C PHE A 571 15.89 -18.45 5.69
N LEU A 572 16.57 -19.45 5.13
CA LEU A 572 17.78 -20.06 5.70
C LEU A 572 18.99 -19.66 4.85
N TYR A 573 19.66 -18.58 5.25
CA TYR A 573 20.84 -18.06 4.58
C TYR A 573 22.14 -18.49 5.28
N ASN A 574 23.24 -18.56 4.51
CA ASN A 574 24.58 -18.45 5.10
C ASN A 574 24.83 -16.98 5.48
N THR A 575 24.54 -16.63 6.72
CA THR A 575 24.55 -15.24 7.24
C THR A 575 25.93 -14.58 7.28
N ARG A 576 27.01 -15.35 7.02
CA ARG A 576 28.38 -14.83 6.90
C ARG A 576 28.68 -14.27 5.51
N TRP A 577 27.87 -14.58 4.50
CA TRP A 577 28.04 -14.13 3.10
C TRP A 577 29.50 -14.20 2.61
N PRO A 578 30.19 -15.36 2.76
CA PRO A 578 31.65 -15.42 2.76
C PRO A 578 32.29 -15.00 1.43
N TYR A 579 31.64 -15.31 0.30
CA TYR A 579 32.14 -14.90 -1.01
C TYR A 579 31.92 -13.40 -1.24
N GLN A 580 30.69 -12.93 -1.01
CA GLN A 580 30.30 -11.54 -1.26
C GLN A 580 31.07 -10.56 -0.37
N PHE A 581 31.22 -10.88 0.93
CA PHE A 581 31.94 -10.01 1.85
C PHE A 581 33.45 -10.01 1.61
N ARG A 582 34.03 -11.12 1.15
CA ARG A 582 35.42 -11.13 0.66
C ARG A 582 35.58 -10.24 -0.57
N LYS A 583 34.64 -10.32 -1.52
CA LYS A 583 34.69 -9.48 -2.72
C LYS A 583 34.58 -7.99 -2.40
N ILE A 584 33.74 -7.61 -1.44
CA ILE A 584 33.69 -6.23 -0.92
C ILE A 584 35.05 -5.82 -0.36
N ASN A 585 35.70 -6.67 0.44
CA ASN A 585 37.02 -6.35 1.00
C ASN A 585 38.09 -6.16 -0.08
N GLU A 586 38.11 -7.00 -1.12
CA GLU A 586 39.00 -6.84 -2.27
C GLU A 586 38.78 -5.48 -2.96
N LEU A 587 37.51 -5.11 -3.20
CA LEU A 587 37.17 -3.83 -3.82
C LEU A 587 37.57 -2.63 -2.95
N VAL A 588 37.38 -2.71 -1.62
CA VAL A 588 37.84 -1.66 -0.69
C VAL A 588 39.37 -1.50 -0.77
N GLN A 589 40.12 -2.60 -0.87
CA GLN A 589 41.58 -2.55 -1.02
C GLN A 589 42.02 -1.99 -2.39
N GLU A 590 41.26 -2.26 -3.45
CA GLU A 590 41.49 -1.69 -4.78
C GLU A 590 41.22 -0.17 -4.78
N MET A 591 40.09 0.26 -4.21
CA MET A 591 39.69 1.67 -4.12
C MET A 591 40.62 2.49 -3.21
N GLY A 592 41.13 1.89 -2.13
CA GLY A 592 42.09 2.57 -1.24
C GLY A 592 43.46 2.86 -1.88
N LYS A 593 43.72 2.34 -3.09
CA LYS A 593 44.92 2.67 -3.88
C LYS A 593 44.70 3.86 -4.83
N ASP A 594 43.45 4.29 -5.02
CA ASP A 594 43.08 5.40 -5.88
C ASP A 594 42.95 6.69 -5.05
N SER A 595 43.86 7.65 -5.23
CA SER A 595 43.93 8.90 -4.45
C SER A 595 42.79 9.91 -4.72
N LYS A 596 41.79 9.52 -5.52
CA LYS A 596 40.67 10.40 -5.92
C LYS A 596 39.55 10.51 -4.90
N TRP A 597 39.52 9.64 -3.87
CA TRP A 597 38.48 9.67 -2.84
C TRP A 597 38.65 10.80 -1.81
N ASP A 598 39.85 11.34 -1.67
CA ASP A 598 40.20 12.36 -0.66
C ASP A 598 39.95 13.81 -1.13
N THR A 599 39.40 14.00 -2.33
CA THR A 599 39.11 15.33 -2.88
C THR A 599 37.73 15.81 -2.39
N PRO A 600 37.62 16.93 -1.65
CA PRO A 600 36.33 17.44 -1.18
C PRO A 600 35.36 17.68 -2.35
N ALA A 601 34.12 17.24 -2.20
CA ALA A 601 33.06 17.32 -3.21
C ALA A 601 32.68 18.75 -3.67
N GLU A 602 33.27 19.80 -3.06
CA GLU A 602 32.95 21.20 -3.36
C GLU A 602 33.37 21.63 -4.77
N GLU A 603 34.39 21.02 -5.38
CA GLU A 603 34.77 21.34 -6.77
C GLU A 603 33.94 20.61 -7.84
N GLN A 604 33.20 19.55 -7.48
CA GLN A 604 32.33 18.82 -8.42
C GLN A 604 30.85 19.18 -8.28
N LEU A 605 30.39 19.66 -7.12
CA LEU A 605 28.99 20.04 -6.90
C LEU A 605 28.56 21.32 -7.63
N ALA A 606 29.50 22.21 -7.99
CA ALA A 606 29.18 23.44 -8.71
C ALA A 606 28.65 23.21 -10.15
N ALA A 607 28.77 21.99 -10.69
CA ALA A 607 28.31 21.64 -12.03
C ALA A 607 26.99 20.84 -12.07
N GLN A 608 26.39 20.47 -10.92
CA GLN A 608 25.26 19.52 -10.88
C GLN A 608 24.03 19.99 -10.09
N THR A 609 23.93 21.27 -9.73
CA THR A 609 22.75 21.85 -9.02
C THR A 609 21.51 22.06 -9.89
N SER A 610 21.36 21.34 -11.00
CA SER A 610 20.14 21.33 -11.81
C SER A 610 19.67 19.94 -12.29
N ALA A 611 20.33 18.85 -11.86
CA ALA A 611 19.97 17.50 -12.30
C ALA A 611 19.40 16.67 -11.14
N GLN A 612 18.06 16.61 -11.06
CA GLN A 612 17.37 15.54 -10.36
C GLN A 612 17.84 14.17 -10.91
N GLY A 613 18.41 13.34 -10.04
CA GLY A 613 18.49 11.87 -10.18
C GLY A 613 18.84 11.30 -11.56
N SER A 614 20.06 11.53 -12.07
CA SER A 614 20.54 10.87 -13.29
C SER A 614 21.25 9.54 -13.00
N GLY A 615 20.56 8.59 -12.35
CA GLY A 615 20.96 7.19 -12.40
C GLY A 615 20.22 6.52 -13.55
N MET A 616 20.92 5.92 -14.53
CA MET A 616 20.30 5.01 -15.50
C MET A 616 19.80 3.77 -14.75
N GLY A 617 18.60 3.87 -14.16
CA GLY A 617 17.99 2.85 -13.34
C GLY A 617 17.32 1.78 -14.17
N VAL A 618 17.59 0.52 -13.83
CA VAL A 618 16.72 -0.60 -14.20
C VAL A 618 15.37 -0.35 -13.53
N VAL A 619 14.41 0.06 -14.35
CA VAL A 619 12.99 0.23 -14.06
C VAL A 619 12.47 -1.09 -13.48
N ALA A 620 11.84 -1.07 -12.29
CA ALA A 620 11.09 -2.26 -11.86
C ALA A 620 10.00 -2.51 -12.92
N ALA A 621 9.83 -3.74 -13.41
CA ALA A 621 8.79 -4.05 -14.37
C ALA A 621 7.45 -3.40 -13.94
N GLY A 622 6.93 -2.47 -14.75
CA GLY A 622 5.73 -1.68 -14.44
C GLY A 622 5.93 -0.30 -13.77
N SER A 623 7.17 0.18 -13.54
CA SER A 623 7.44 1.47 -12.88
C SER A 623 8.36 2.40 -13.67
N ALA A 624 7.92 2.92 -14.82
CA ALA A 624 8.72 3.76 -15.76
C ALA A 624 9.29 5.08 -15.21
N ASN A 625 9.28 5.32 -13.89
CA ASN A 625 9.75 6.55 -13.28
C ASN A 625 10.94 6.28 -12.33
N PRO A 626 12.15 6.80 -12.62
CA PRO A 626 13.30 6.72 -11.71
C PRO A 626 13.09 7.49 -10.39
N SER A 627 12.11 8.40 -10.30
CA SER A 627 11.71 9.09 -9.06
C SER A 627 10.51 8.46 -8.34
N ALA A 628 9.91 7.37 -8.84
CA ALA A 628 8.90 6.62 -8.08
C ALA A 628 9.48 5.95 -6.81
N GLY A 629 10.79 6.11 -6.59
CA GLY A 629 11.51 5.65 -5.41
C GLY A 629 12.28 6.73 -4.65
N PHE A 630 12.09 8.03 -4.90
CA PHE A 630 12.76 9.11 -4.16
C PHE A 630 11.78 10.07 -3.51
#